data_AF-A0AAU6QMQ2-F1
#
_entry.id   AF-A0AAU6QMQ2-F1
#
_cell.length_a   1.000
_cell.length_b   1.000
_cell.length_c   1.000
_cell.angle_alpha   90.00
_cell.angle_beta   90.00
_cell.angle_gamma   90.00
#
_symmetry.space_group_name_H-M   'P 1'
#
loop_
_entity.id
_entity.type
_entity.pdbx_description
1 polymer ?
#
loop_
_entity_poly.entity_id
_entity_poly.type
_entity_poly.pdbx_seq_one_letter_code
_entity_poly.pdbx_strand_id
1 'polypeptide(L)'
;MIELTEEQIAARELRNAAYHEAAHKMVYERFGGAGDAVVWRNESGNPDEKAWFGQFRPRTCPEEMRTIALASGVSALDLPSNWKMLVGIAGLVAEEILSDDTDDAGAIADAIYLKISDGEASASDLATMGITDIDSFELRYEVVEEAARILREGWRVVQQEAEYLIEFATD
;
A
#
# COMPACT_ATOMS: atom_id res chain seq x y z
N MET A 1 29.36 9.54 0.34
CA MET A 1 28.08 9.24 -0.33
C MET A 1 28.38 8.06 -1.25
N ILE A 2 27.82 6.89 -0.97
CA ILE A 2 27.98 5.72 -1.85
C ILE A 2 26.86 5.85 -2.88
N GLU A 3 27.20 6.04 -4.15
CA GLU A 3 26.22 6.02 -5.23
C GLU A 3 25.78 4.57 -5.44
N LEU A 4 24.46 4.34 -5.41
CA LEU A 4 23.88 3.04 -5.74
C LEU A 4 24.00 2.80 -7.24
N THR A 5 24.25 1.56 -7.65
CA THR A 5 24.17 1.17 -9.05
C THR A 5 22.71 1.14 -9.52
N GLU A 6 22.48 1.25 -10.84
CA GLU A 6 21.14 1.10 -11.43
C GLU A 6 20.46 -0.22 -11.01
N GLU A 7 21.24 -1.31 -10.94
CA GLU A 7 20.76 -2.62 -10.48
C GLU A 7 20.34 -2.60 -9.00
N GLN A 8 21.08 -1.89 -8.14
CA GLN A 8 20.72 -1.73 -6.73
C GLN A 8 19.48 -0.85 -6.55
N ILE A 9 19.34 0.20 -7.38
CA ILE A 9 18.15 1.05 -7.40
C ILE A 9 16.93 0.23 -7.84
N ALA A 10 17.04 -0.50 -8.95
CA ALA A 10 15.95 -1.33 -9.47
C ALA A 10 15.55 -2.43 -8.48
N ALA A 11 16.51 -3.09 -7.81
CA ALA A 11 16.21 -4.09 -6.78
C ALA A 11 15.48 -3.49 -5.57
N ARG A 12 15.85 -2.28 -5.16
CA ARG A 12 15.16 -1.53 -4.10
C ARG A 12 13.74 -1.16 -4.53
N GLU A 13 13.58 -0.68 -5.76
CA GLU A 13 12.27 -0.31 -6.30
C GLU A 13 11.33 -1.52 -6.44
N LEU A 14 11.83 -2.67 -6.92
CA LEU A 14 11.07 -3.91 -6.95
C LEU A 14 10.60 -4.31 -5.55
N ARG A 15 11.53 -4.28 -4.58
CA ARG A 15 11.21 -4.62 -3.18
C ARG A 15 10.14 -3.66 -2.63
N ASN A 16 10.29 -2.36 -2.83
CA ASN A 16 9.32 -1.37 -2.37
C ASN A 16 7.95 -1.58 -3.01
N ALA A 17 7.89 -1.73 -4.34
CA ALA A 17 6.64 -1.99 -5.07
C ALA A 17 5.95 -3.27 -4.56
N ALA A 18 6.69 -4.37 -4.38
CA ALA A 18 6.12 -5.62 -3.91
C ALA A 18 5.51 -5.50 -2.50
N TYR A 19 6.21 -4.85 -1.56
CA TYR A 19 5.69 -4.63 -0.21
C TYR A 19 4.52 -3.64 -0.19
N HIS A 20 4.56 -2.61 -1.03
CA HIS A 20 3.49 -1.64 -1.21
C HIS A 20 2.19 -2.33 -1.65
N GLU A 21 2.23 -3.13 -2.71
CA GLU A 21 1.03 -3.81 -3.22
C GLU A 21 0.54 -4.95 -2.32
N ALA A 22 1.46 -5.67 -1.68
CA ALA A 22 1.12 -6.70 -0.69
C ALA A 22 0.39 -6.11 0.53
N ALA A 23 0.74 -4.88 0.94
CA ALA A 23 0.08 -4.17 2.02
C ALA A 23 -1.36 -3.80 1.68
N HIS A 24 -1.58 -3.24 0.48
CA HIS A 24 -2.93 -3.00 -0.04
C HIS A 24 -3.78 -4.26 0.00
N LYS A 25 -3.27 -5.37 -0.55
CA LYS A 25 -3.96 -6.66 -0.56
C LYS A 25 -4.34 -7.11 0.86
N MET A 26 -3.37 -7.13 1.79
CA MET A 26 -3.59 -7.62 3.14
C MET A 26 -4.66 -6.81 3.88
N VAL A 27 -4.57 -5.47 3.83
CA VAL A 27 -5.54 -4.58 4.49
C VAL A 27 -6.92 -4.71 3.84
N TYR A 28 -6.98 -4.81 2.51
CA TYR A 28 -8.23 -4.95 1.77
C TYR A 28 -8.95 -6.27 2.07
N GLU A 29 -8.20 -7.38 2.12
CA GLU A 29 -8.72 -8.72 2.47
C GLU A 29 -9.16 -8.80 3.93
N ARG A 30 -8.47 -8.11 4.85
CA ARG A 30 -8.90 -8.00 6.26
C ARG A 30 -10.30 -7.42 6.39
N PHE A 31 -10.69 -6.53 5.48
CA PHE A 31 -12.02 -5.93 5.45
C PHE A 31 -13.07 -6.75 4.66
N GLY A 32 -12.73 -7.96 4.22
CA GLY A 32 -13.63 -8.88 3.54
C GLY A 32 -13.71 -8.70 2.02
N GLY A 33 -12.83 -7.87 1.46
CA GLY A 33 -12.59 -7.83 0.02
C GLY A 33 -11.68 -8.98 -0.43
N ALA A 34 -11.37 -9.00 -1.73
CA ALA A 34 -10.39 -9.88 -2.34
C ALA A 34 -9.80 -9.20 -3.56
N GLY A 35 -8.54 -9.51 -3.90
CA GLY A 35 -7.86 -8.98 -5.07
C GLY A 35 -6.48 -9.62 -5.27
N ASP A 36 -5.80 -9.21 -6.33
CA ASP A 36 -4.43 -9.65 -6.59
C ASP A 36 -3.49 -8.45 -6.62
N ALA A 37 -2.31 -8.59 -6.00
CA ALA A 37 -1.20 -7.70 -6.23
C ALA A 37 -0.39 -8.21 -7.44
N VAL A 38 0.15 -7.29 -8.22
CA VAL A 38 1.08 -7.60 -9.31
C VAL A 38 2.21 -6.57 -9.36
N VAL A 39 3.40 -7.01 -9.76
CA VAL A 39 4.56 -6.15 -10.05
C VAL A 39 5.14 -6.50 -11.41
N TRP A 40 5.61 -5.52 -12.16
CA TRP A 40 6.20 -5.73 -13.48
C TRP A 40 7.22 -4.63 -13.82
N ARG A 41 8.15 -4.96 -14.71
CA ARG A 41 9.23 -4.06 -15.12
C ARG A 41 8.70 -2.91 -15.99
N ASN A 42 9.25 -1.72 -15.79
CA ASN A 42 9.02 -0.59 -16.68
C ASN A 42 9.89 -0.74 -17.95
N GLU A 43 9.23 -0.71 -19.11
CA GLU A 43 9.87 -0.86 -20.43
C GLU A 43 10.22 0.49 -21.10
N SER A 44 9.98 1.63 -20.43
CA SER A 44 10.20 2.95 -21.04
C SER A 44 11.67 3.24 -21.38
N GLY A 45 12.60 2.62 -20.66
CA GLY A 45 14.04 2.86 -20.79
C GLY A 45 14.48 4.25 -20.31
N ASN A 46 13.58 5.00 -19.66
CA ASN A 46 13.88 6.32 -19.10
C ASN A 46 14.47 6.17 -17.69
N PRO A 47 15.73 6.56 -17.45
CA PRO A 47 16.36 6.42 -16.13
C PRO A 47 15.76 7.34 -15.06
N ASP A 48 14.99 8.37 -15.46
CA ASP A 48 14.28 9.25 -14.53
C ASP A 48 12.94 8.65 -14.04
N GLU A 49 12.52 7.50 -14.59
CA GLU A 49 11.32 6.78 -14.17
C GLU A 49 11.67 5.58 -13.29
N LYS A 50 10.71 5.16 -12.45
CA LYS A 50 10.85 3.91 -11.67
C LYS A 50 11.03 2.72 -12.63
N ALA A 51 11.96 1.83 -12.30
CA ALA A 51 12.23 0.60 -13.04
C ALA A 51 11.15 -0.48 -12.85
N TRP A 52 10.34 -0.35 -11.79
CA TRP A 52 9.27 -1.30 -11.46
C TRP A 52 7.97 -0.58 -11.15
N PHE A 53 6.87 -1.13 -11.66
CA PHE A 53 5.51 -0.74 -11.31
C PHE A 53 4.83 -1.82 -10.47
N GLY A 54 3.88 -1.39 -9.66
CA GLY A 54 2.99 -2.23 -8.87
C GLY A 54 1.54 -1.88 -9.14
N GLN A 55 0.65 -2.85 -8.92
CA GLN A 55 -0.78 -2.59 -8.84
C GLN A 55 -1.51 -3.66 -8.04
N PHE A 56 -2.28 -3.24 -7.04
CA PHE A 56 -3.34 -4.03 -6.44
C PHE A 56 -4.63 -3.93 -7.27
N ARG A 57 -5.21 -5.09 -7.58
CA ARG A 57 -6.39 -5.25 -8.43
C ARG A 57 -7.53 -5.89 -7.64
N PRO A 58 -8.45 -5.09 -7.09
CA PRO A 58 -9.64 -5.61 -6.41
C PRO A 58 -10.50 -6.48 -7.34
N ARG A 59 -10.92 -7.65 -6.86
CA ARG A 59 -11.90 -8.53 -7.51
C ARG A 59 -13.29 -8.43 -6.88
N THR A 60 -13.35 -8.15 -5.59
CA THR A 60 -14.60 -7.94 -4.84
C THR A 60 -14.48 -6.70 -3.96
N CYS A 61 -15.59 -6.04 -3.66
CA CYS A 61 -15.61 -4.86 -2.77
C CYS A 61 -16.03 -5.25 -1.34
N PRO A 62 -15.29 -4.85 -0.28
CA PRO A 62 -15.71 -5.02 1.11
C PRO A 62 -17.15 -4.61 1.41
N GLU A 63 -17.58 -3.45 0.89
CA GLU A 63 -18.94 -2.92 1.09
C GLU A 63 -20.01 -3.80 0.43
N GLU A 64 -19.74 -4.26 -0.79
CA GLU A 64 -20.66 -5.12 -1.54
C GLU A 64 -20.75 -6.50 -0.91
N MET A 65 -19.61 -7.11 -0.56
CA MET A 65 -19.56 -8.42 0.09
C MET A 65 -20.28 -8.40 1.44
N ARG A 66 -20.11 -7.32 2.21
CA ARG A 66 -20.85 -7.12 3.47
C ARG A 66 -22.36 -7.02 3.23
N THR A 67 -22.78 -6.27 2.21
CA THR A 67 -24.19 -6.13 1.85
C THR A 67 -24.82 -7.47 1.47
N ILE A 68 -24.13 -8.26 0.64
CA ILE A 68 -24.57 -9.61 0.21
C ILE A 68 -24.69 -10.56 1.40
N ALA A 69 -23.71 -10.56 2.31
CA ALA A 69 -23.70 -11.43 3.49
C ALA A 69 -24.91 -11.14 4.39
N LEU A 70 -25.15 -9.87 4.72
CA LEU A 70 -26.28 -9.45 5.55
C LEU A 70 -27.63 -9.76 4.89
N ALA A 71 -27.77 -9.51 3.58
CA ALA A 71 -28.97 -9.84 2.83
C ALA A 71 -29.27 -11.36 2.82
N SER A 72 -28.21 -12.17 2.93
CA SER A 72 -28.29 -13.63 2.97
C SER A 72 -28.47 -14.19 4.39
N GLY A 73 -28.64 -13.34 5.41
CA GLY A 73 -28.77 -13.75 6.81
C GLY A 73 -27.47 -14.26 7.43
N VAL A 74 -26.32 -14.00 6.79
CA VAL A 74 -24.99 -14.35 7.29
C VAL A 74 -24.42 -13.17 8.07
N SER A 75 -23.80 -13.44 9.22
CA SER A 75 -23.07 -12.41 9.96
C SER A 75 -21.89 -11.91 9.12
N ALA A 76 -21.75 -10.59 9.01
CA ALA A 76 -20.61 -9.97 8.36
C ALA A 76 -19.72 -9.29 9.39
N LEU A 77 -18.42 -9.16 9.09
CA LEU A 77 -17.52 -8.36 9.91
C LEU A 77 -17.94 -6.89 9.86
N ASP A 78 -17.66 -6.16 10.94
CA ASP A 78 -17.84 -4.72 10.93
C ASP A 78 -16.78 -4.08 10.03
N LEU A 79 -17.26 -3.25 9.11
CA LEU A 79 -16.45 -2.50 8.18
C LEU A 79 -16.35 -1.07 8.71
N PRO A 80 -15.17 -0.62 9.18
CA PRO A 80 -15.05 0.72 9.75
C PRO A 80 -15.27 1.78 8.67
N SER A 81 -15.83 2.94 9.02
CA SER A 81 -16.18 3.98 8.06
C SER A 81 -14.98 4.56 7.30
N ASN A 82 -13.78 4.47 7.88
CA ASN A 82 -12.50 4.91 7.30
C ASN A 82 -11.74 3.79 6.56
N TRP A 83 -12.35 2.62 6.31
CA TRP A 83 -11.64 1.48 5.70
C TRP A 83 -10.93 1.83 4.37
N LYS A 84 -11.53 2.70 3.55
CA LYS A 84 -10.91 3.16 2.29
C LYS A 84 -9.64 3.96 2.55
N MET A 85 -9.61 4.82 3.56
CA MET A 85 -8.39 5.55 3.94
C MET A 85 -7.30 4.57 4.40
N LEU A 86 -7.67 3.57 5.22
CA LEU A 86 -6.74 2.55 5.71
C LEU A 86 -6.16 1.70 4.58
N VAL A 87 -6.97 1.34 3.58
CA VAL A 87 -6.49 0.67 2.37
C VAL A 87 -5.57 1.60 1.58
N GLY A 88 -6.03 2.80 1.20
CA GLY A 88 -5.26 3.68 0.33
C GLY A 88 -3.90 4.09 0.88
N ILE A 89 -3.76 4.18 2.21
CA ILE A 89 -2.47 4.52 2.83
C ILE A 89 -1.58 3.29 3.10
N ALA A 90 -2.10 2.07 2.98
CA ALA A 90 -1.42 0.85 3.43
C ALA A 90 -0.07 0.66 2.73
N GLY A 91 0.00 0.90 1.43
CA GLY A 91 1.23 0.79 0.66
C GLY A 91 2.33 1.73 1.17
N LEU A 92 1.99 3.01 1.39
CA LEU A 92 2.93 4.01 1.90
C LEU A 92 3.42 3.67 3.32
N VAL A 93 2.51 3.23 4.20
CA VAL A 93 2.88 2.82 5.56
C VAL A 93 3.80 1.58 5.53
N ALA A 94 3.55 0.63 4.63
CA ALA A 94 4.39 -0.55 4.51
C ALA A 94 5.80 -0.23 4.02
N GLU A 95 5.97 0.75 3.14
CA GLU A 95 7.29 1.26 2.75
C GLU A 95 8.06 1.82 3.95
N GLU A 96 7.39 2.61 4.80
CA GLU A 96 8.02 3.17 6.02
C GLU A 96 8.38 2.06 7.02
N ILE A 97 7.49 1.08 7.25
CA ILE A 97 7.81 -0.09 8.11
C ILE A 97 8.98 -0.87 7.53
N LEU A 98 9.05 -1.03 6.20
CA LEU A 98 10.12 -1.78 5.53
C LEU A 98 11.48 -1.09 5.66
N SER A 99 11.51 0.25 5.71
CA SER A 99 12.74 1.01 5.90
C SER A 99 13.40 0.71 7.26
N ASP A 100 12.61 0.30 8.25
CA ASP A 100 13.01 0.05 9.65
C ASP A 100 13.70 1.26 10.31
N ASP A 101 13.51 2.46 9.75
CA ASP A 101 14.12 3.69 10.25
C ASP A 101 13.45 4.16 11.56
N THR A 102 12.17 3.82 11.75
CA THR A 102 11.41 4.21 12.94
C THR A 102 10.17 3.33 13.15
N ASP A 103 9.87 3.06 14.42
CA ASP A 103 8.60 2.46 14.84
C ASP A 103 7.56 3.49 15.30
N ASP A 104 7.97 4.76 15.41
CA ASP A 104 7.11 5.85 15.86
C ASP A 104 6.10 6.23 14.77
N ALA A 105 4.81 6.12 15.08
CA ALA A 105 3.74 6.42 14.12
C ALA A 105 3.72 7.91 13.70
N GLY A 106 4.28 8.81 14.51
CA GLY A 106 4.37 10.24 14.20
C GLY A 106 5.40 10.49 13.13
N ALA A 107 6.57 9.89 13.29
CA ALA A 107 7.61 9.93 12.27
C ALA A 107 7.16 9.28 10.95
N ILE A 108 6.43 8.15 11.01
CA ILE A 108 5.82 7.53 9.81
C ILE A 108 4.82 8.50 9.16
N ALA A 109 3.97 9.16 9.95
CA ALA A 109 2.98 10.11 9.42
C ALA A 109 3.65 11.31 8.74
N ASP A 110 4.70 11.87 9.35
CA ASP A 110 5.46 12.98 8.79
C ASP A 110 6.16 12.57 7.48
N ALA A 111 6.76 11.38 7.42
CA ALA A 111 7.38 10.86 6.21
C ALA A 111 6.37 10.67 5.07
N ILE A 112 5.20 10.09 5.37
CA ILE A 112 4.13 9.92 4.39
C ILE A 112 3.59 11.27 3.93
N TYR A 113 3.43 12.24 4.84
CA TYR A 113 2.99 13.58 4.48
C TYR A 113 3.93 14.22 3.46
N LEU A 114 5.24 14.10 3.68
CA LEU A 114 6.25 14.60 2.75
C LEU A 114 6.16 13.89 1.38
N LYS A 115 6.09 12.56 1.36
CA LYS A 115 5.91 11.77 0.12
C LYS A 115 4.69 12.21 -0.69
N ILE A 116 3.55 12.46 -0.03
CA ILE A 116 2.34 12.93 -0.71
C ILE A 116 2.55 14.35 -1.25
N SER A 117 3.13 15.24 -0.45
CA SER A 117 3.38 16.64 -0.82
C SER A 117 4.36 16.77 -2.00
N ASP A 118 5.34 15.88 -2.07
CA ASP A 118 6.34 15.81 -3.14
C ASP A 118 5.82 15.09 -4.40
N GLY A 119 4.57 14.61 -4.38
CA GLY A 119 3.92 13.94 -5.50
C GLY A 119 4.38 12.50 -5.75
N GLU A 120 4.97 11.85 -4.74
CA GLU A 120 5.47 10.47 -4.85
C GLU A 120 4.37 9.41 -4.66
N ALA A 121 3.25 9.78 -4.02
CA ALA A 121 2.10 8.91 -3.82
C ALA A 121 1.29 8.73 -5.12
N SER A 122 0.79 7.52 -5.36
CA SER A 122 0.03 7.24 -6.58
C SER A 122 -1.33 7.93 -6.57
N ALA A 123 -1.81 8.36 -7.75
CA ALA A 123 -3.14 8.97 -7.89
C ALA A 123 -4.27 8.03 -7.44
N SER A 124 -4.10 6.71 -7.60
CA SER A 124 -5.07 5.71 -7.14
C SER A 124 -5.14 5.58 -5.62
N ASP A 125 -4.02 5.68 -4.92
CA ASP A 125 -3.98 5.66 -3.46
C ASP A 125 -4.66 6.90 -2.90
N LEU A 126 -4.30 8.07 -3.41
CA LEU A 126 -4.89 9.35 -3.05
C LEU A 126 -6.40 9.35 -3.30
N ALA A 127 -6.85 8.88 -4.46
CA ALA A 127 -8.27 8.77 -4.78
C ALA A 127 -9.00 7.81 -3.82
N THR A 128 -8.37 6.70 -3.43
CA THR A 128 -8.92 5.74 -2.45
C THR A 128 -9.05 6.37 -1.06
N MET A 129 -8.10 7.23 -0.68
CA MET A 129 -8.16 8.02 0.56
C MET A 129 -9.15 9.19 0.49
N GLY A 130 -9.65 9.55 -0.69
CA GLY A 130 -10.49 10.72 -0.92
C GLY A 130 -9.71 12.04 -1.02
N ILE A 131 -8.40 11.97 -1.23
CA ILE A 131 -7.53 13.12 -1.44
C ILE A 131 -7.58 13.50 -2.93
N THR A 132 -7.98 14.74 -3.20
CA THR A 132 -8.12 15.28 -4.57
C THR A 132 -7.19 16.45 -4.86
N ASP A 133 -6.59 17.02 -3.81
CA ASP A 133 -5.65 18.13 -3.86
C ASP A 133 -4.51 17.87 -2.89
N ILE A 134 -3.30 17.67 -3.41
CA ILE A 134 -2.09 17.41 -2.62
C ILE A 134 -1.51 18.69 -1.99
N ASP A 135 -1.93 19.87 -2.43
CA ASP A 135 -1.49 21.14 -1.85
C ASP A 135 -2.29 21.49 -0.58
N SER A 136 -3.42 20.82 -0.34
CA SER A 136 -4.32 21.12 0.79
C SER A 136 -4.97 19.89 1.43
N PHE A 137 -4.31 18.73 1.42
CA PHE A 137 -4.84 17.51 2.03
C PHE A 137 -4.68 17.50 3.56
N GLU A 138 -5.53 16.73 4.23
CA GLU A 138 -5.40 16.44 5.66
C GLU A 138 -5.04 14.96 5.82
N LEU A 139 -3.84 14.69 6.35
CA LEU A 139 -3.45 13.35 6.79
C LEU A 139 -3.61 13.26 8.30
N ARG A 140 -4.51 12.39 8.75
CA ARG A 140 -4.76 12.19 10.18
C ARG A 140 -3.79 11.18 10.75
N TYR A 141 -3.09 11.57 11.81
CA TYR A 141 -2.16 10.71 12.55
C TYR A 141 -2.81 9.39 12.97
N GLU A 142 -4.07 9.43 13.43
CA GLU A 142 -4.78 8.24 13.92
C GLU A 142 -5.00 7.21 12.81
N VAL A 143 -5.13 7.65 11.55
CA VAL A 143 -5.26 6.74 10.40
C VAL A 143 -3.93 6.06 10.11
N VAL A 144 -2.82 6.80 10.19
CA VAL A 144 -1.47 6.25 10.02
C VAL A 144 -1.14 5.26 11.14
N GLU A 145 -1.40 5.63 12.38
CA GLU A 145 -1.20 4.75 13.55
C GLU A 145 -2.03 3.47 13.43
N GLU A 146 -3.29 3.59 13.05
CA GLU A 146 -4.17 2.43 12.85
C GLU A 146 -3.70 1.53 11.70
N ALA A 147 -3.32 2.11 10.56
CA ALA A 147 -2.77 1.36 9.42
C ALA A 147 -1.47 0.65 9.79
N ALA A 148 -0.55 1.33 10.48
CA ALA A 148 0.71 0.76 10.93
C ALA A 148 0.48 -0.40 11.91
N ARG A 149 -0.47 -0.26 12.83
CA ARG A 149 -0.86 -1.35 13.73
C ARG A 149 -1.40 -2.56 12.95
N ILE A 150 -2.33 -2.34 12.02
CA ILE A 150 -2.90 -3.42 11.19
C ILE A 150 -1.80 -4.13 10.39
N LEU A 151 -0.91 -3.37 9.78
CA LEU A 151 0.20 -3.91 8.99
C LEU A 151 1.18 -4.70 9.84
N ARG A 152 1.53 -4.23 11.04
CA ARG A 152 2.38 -4.99 11.97
C ARG A 152 1.74 -6.31 12.41
N GLU A 153 0.44 -6.30 12.70
CA GLU A 153 -0.31 -7.54 13.01
C GLU A 153 -0.29 -8.53 11.84
N GLY A 154 -0.41 -8.02 10.61
CA GLY A 154 -0.43 -8.80 9.37
C GLY A 154 0.92 -8.93 8.67
N TRP A 155 2.03 -8.51 9.28
CA TRP A 155 3.27 -8.25 8.55
C TRP A 155 3.83 -9.49 7.88
N ARG A 156 3.69 -10.64 8.55
CA ARG A 156 4.09 -11.94 7.98
C ARG A 156 3.35 -12.26 6.68
N VAL A 157 2.08 -11.89 6.57
CA VAL A 157 1.29 -12.10 5.34
C VAL A 157 1.78 -11.16 4.24
N VAL A 158 2.05 -9.90 4.58
CA VAL A 158 2.63 -8.91 3.65
C VAL A 158 3.99 -9.40 3.13
N GLN A 159 4.86 -9.86 4.01
CA GLN A 159 6.18 -10.40 3.64
C GLN A 159 6.07 -11.60 2.69
N GLN A 160 5.20 -12.56 3.00
CA GLN A 160 5.00 -13.75 2.16
C GLN A 160 4.49 -13.40 0.76
N GLU A 161 3.50 -12.50 0.67
CA GLU A 161 2.99 -12.04 -0.61
C GLU A 161 4.05 -11.24 -1.37
N ALA A 162 4.77 -10.33 -0.71
CA ALA A 162 5.81 -9.52 -1.36
C ALA A 162 6.97 -10.39 -1.87
N GLU A 163 7.41 -11.39 -1.11
CA GLU A 163 8.44 -12.34 -1.54
C GLU A 163 7.98 -13.16 -2.75
N TYR A 164 6.71 -13.58 -2.77
CA TYR A 164 6.10 -14.22 -3.94
C TYR A 164 6.11 -13.28 -5.15
N LEU A 165 5.70 -12.03 -4.98
CA LEU A 165 5.72 -11.03 -6.06
C LEU A 165 7.12 -10.79 -6.63
N ILE A 166 8.14 -10.74 -5.76
CA ILE A 166 9.55 -10.58 -6.16
C ILE A 166 10.06 -11.82 -6.91
N GLU A 167 9.75 -13.03 -6.43
CA GLU A 167 10.18 -14.28 -7.06
C GLU A 167 9.61 -14.45 -8.48
N PHE A 168 8.36 -14.03 -8.69
CA PHE A 168 7.66 -14.15 -9.97
C PHE A 168 7.63 -12.85 -10.79
N ALA A 169 8.38 -11.83 -10.36
CA ALA A 169 8.59 -10.62 -11.11
C ALA A 169 9.25 -10.98 -12.45
N THR A 170 8.63 -10.58 -13.55
CA THR A 170 9.15 -10.84 -14.90
C THR A 170 9.94 -9.63 -15.39
N ASP A 171 11.14 -9.90 -15.87
CA ASP A 171 12.00 -8.95 -16.59
C ASP A 171 11.47 -8.64 -18.00
#